data_AF-A0A2P0B0S4-F1
#
_entry.id   AF-A0A2P0B0S4-F1
#
_cell.length_a   1.000
_cell.length_b   1.000
_cell.length_c   1.000
_cell.angle_alpha   90.00
_cell.angle_beta   90.00
_cell.angle_gamma   90.00
#
_symmetry.space_group_name_H-M   'P 1'
#
loop_
_entity.id
_entity.type
_entity.pdbx_description
1 polymer ?
#
loop_
_entity_poly.entity_id
_entity_poly.type
_entity_poly.pdbx_seq_one_letter_code
_entity_poly.pdbx_strand_id
1 'polypeptide(L)'
;MDRILRDVVPSSCEPTHKKKFRLLTLAGWIEFKIEWERKRIKVGCAKITIWVPRLRWREAKLVFYVYFKVSKNVIASALKIAEVCAIRSALGSAVLGVVTSNIAAAAAAFKPLFKRCIQQEIKKCLYPGLLMLKETRGWQ
;
A
#
# COMPACT_ATOMS: atom_id res chain seq x y z
N MET A 1 13.03 24.35 9.54
CA MET A 1 11.79 24.23 10.36
C MET A 1 11.02 22.95 10.08
N ASP A 2 10.62 22.68 8.84
CA ASP A 2 9.70 21.57 8.53
C ASP A 2 10.23 20.17 8.91
N ARG A 3 11.56 19.97 8.97
CA ARG A 3 12.21 18.73 9.44
C ARG A 3 12.12 18.58 10.97
N ILE A 4 12.51 19.63 11.71
CA ILE A 4 12.46 19.70 13.18
C ILE A 4 11.03 19.50 13.69
N LEU A 5 10.03 20.15 13.06
CA LEU A 5 8.63 20.01 13.45
C LEU A 5 8.07 18.60 13.21
N ARG A 6 8.66 17.82 12.29
CA ARG A 6 8.29 16.42 12.05
C ARG A 6 8.88 15.47 13.08
N ASP A 7 10.05 15.79 13.61
CA ASP A 7 10.72 14.99 14.64
C ASP A 7 10.05 15.20 16.01
N VAL A 8 9.52 16.42 16.28
CA VAL A 8 8.82 16.75 17.53
C VAL A 8 7.38 16.22 17.56
N VAL A 9 6.67 16.27 16.43
CA VAL A 9 5.31 15.70 16.31
C VAL A 9 5.31 14.76 15.12
N PRO A 10 5.37 13.43 15.28
CA PRO A 10 5.49 12.48 14.16
C PRO A 10 4.21 12.37 13.32
N SER A 11 4.33 11.90 12.08
CA SER A 11 3.19 11.64 11.19
C SER A 11 2.34 10.48 11.71
N SER A 12 1.02 10.65 11.78
CA SER A 12 0.07 9.68 12.34
C SER A 12 -0.64 8.82 11.29
N CYS A 13 0.05 8.32 10.26
CA CYS A 13 -0.57 7.38 9.32
C CYS A 13 -0.79 6.03 10.05
N GLU A 14 -2.05 5.72 10.39
CA GLU A 14 -2.44 4.41 10.91
C GLU A 14 -2.10 3.26 9.94
N PRO A 15 -2.01 2.00 10.41
CA PRO A 15 -1.70 0.86 9.56
C PRO A 15 -2.64 0.80 8.35
N THR A 16 -2.05 1.05 7.17
CA THR A 16 -2.80 1.17 5.93
C THR A 16 -3.10 -0.19 5.33
N HIS A 17 -4.33 -0.41 4.89
CA HIS A 17 -4.70 -1.54 4.07
C HIS A 17 -4.45 -1.20 2.59
N LYS A 18 -3.84 -2.13 1.86
CA LYS A 18 -3.71 -2.03 0.40
C LYS A 18 -5.03 -2.44 -0.23
N LYS A 19 -5.84 -1.47 -0.66
CA LYS A 19 -6.96 -1.74 -1.58
C LYS A 19 -6.41 -1.81 -2.99
N LYS A 20 -6.67 -2.90 -3.71
CA LYS A 20 -6.24 -3.10 -5.10
C LYS A 20 -7.45 -2.97 -6.02
N PHE A 21 -7.28 -2.22 -7.09
CA PHE A 21 -8.22 -2.11 -8.19
C PHE A 21 -7.55 -2.65 -9.45
N ARG A 22 -8.13 -3.68 -10.04
CA ARG A 22 -7.66 -4.24 -11.30
C ARG A 22 -7.95 -3.23 -12.40
N LEU A 23 -6.91 -2.83 -13.14
CA LEU A 23 -7.07 -1.99 -14.32
C LEU A 23 -7.27 -2.85 -15.55
N LEU A 24 -6.28 -3.66 -15.87
CA LEU A 24 -6.23 -4.41 -17.11
C LEU A 24 -5.34 -5.65 -16.98
N THR A 25 -5.57 -6.62 -17.85
CA THR A 25 -4.69 -7.77 -18.03
C THR A 25 -3.79 -7.49 -19.23
N LEU A 26 -2.48 -7.49 -19.02
CA LEU A 26 -1.48 -7.19 -20.05
C LEU A 26 -1.26 -8.38 -20.98
N ALA A 27 -1.14 -9.57 -20.39
CA ALA A 27 -0.85 -10.80 -21.11
C ALA A 27 -1.42 -12.00 -20.36
N GLY A 28 -1.77 -13.04 -21.09
CA GLY A 28 -2.17 -14.34 -20.54
C GLY A 28 -1.49 -15.46 -21.32
N TRP A 29 -1.00 -16.48 -20.62
CA TRP A 29 -0.39 -17.65 -21.21
C TRP A 29 -0.70 -18.91 -20.39
N ILE A 30 -0.52 -20.06 -21.01
CA ILE A 30 -0.60 -21.35 -20.32
C ILE A 30 0.79 -21.74 -19.86
N GLU A 31 0.90 -22.15 -18.60
CA GLU A 31 2.11 -22.76 -18.06
C GLU A 31 1.91 -24.25 -17.91
N PHE A 32 2.98 -24.99 -18.17
CA PHE A 32 3.00 -26.45 -18.07
C PHE A 32 4.03 -26.86 -17.02
N LYS A 33 3.71 -27.92 -16.28
CA LYS A 33 4.68 -28.63 -15.43
C LYS A 33 4.45 -30.13 -15.55
N ILE A 34 5.50 -30.91 -15.34
CA ILE A 34 5.40 -32.36 -15.20
C ILE A 34 5.43 -32.68 -13.72
N GLU A 35 4.40 -33.35 -13.23
CA GLU A 35 4.30 -33.81 -11.84
C GLU A 35 4.27 -35.34 -11.83
N TRP A 36 5.17 -35.95 -11.06
CA TRP A 36 5.27 -37.39 -10.98
C TRP A 36 4.29 -37.93 -9.94
N GLU A 37 3.32 -38.73 -10.37
CA GLU A 37 2.32 -39.34 -9.49
C GLU A 37 2.60 -40.85 -9.36
N ARG A 38 2.50 -41.38 -8.14
CA ARG A 38 2.58 -42.82 -7.90
C ARG A 38 1.22 -43.46 -8.21
N LYS A 39 1.17 -44.30 -9.23
CA LYS A 39 -0.01 -45.15 -9.48
C LYS A 39 0.26 -46.57 -9.00
N ARG A 40 -0.69 -47.10 -8.23
CA ARG A 40 -0.72 -48.53 -7.88
C ARG A 40 -1.54 -49.25 -8.92
N ILE A 41 -0.93 -50.20 -9.60
CA ILE A 41 -1.59 -51.09 -10.56
C ILE A 41 -1.60 -52.48 -9.94
N LYS A 42 -2.77 -53.13 -9.99
CA LYS A 42 -2.91 -54.52 -9.57
C LYS A 42 -2.85 -55.39 -10.82
N VAL A 43 -1.88 -56.30 -10.88
CA VAL A 43 -1.73 -57.29 -11.95
C VAL A 43 -1.84 -58.67 -11.29
N GLY A 44 -2.97 -59.35 -11.46
CA GLY A 44 -3.28 -60.58 -10.73
C GLY A 44 -3.27 -60.37 -9.21
N CYS A 45 -2.45 -61.14 -8.48
CA CYS A 45 -2.28 -61.03 -7.03
C CYS A 45 -1.21 -60.01 -6.60
N ALA A 46 -0.37 -59.53 -7.52
CA ALA A 46 0.70 -58.59 -7.22
C ALA A 46 0.21 -57.13 -7.31
N LYS A 47 0.69 -56.28 -6.40
CA LYS A 47 0.50 -54.82 -6.42
C LYS A 47 1.81 -54.16 -6.77
N ILE A 48 1.87 -53.50 -7.91
CA ILE A 48 3.06 -52.78 -8.38
C ILE A 48 2.79 -51.29 -8.26
N THR A 49 3.75 -50.54 -7.72
CA THR A 49 3.69 -49.07 -7.69
C THR A 49 4.65 -48.53 -8.73
N ILE A 50 4.11 -47.82 -9.71
CA ILE A 50 4.90 -47.16 -10.76
C ILE A 50 4.79 -45.65 -10.62
N TRP A 51 5.85 -44.95 -10.99
CA TRP A 51 5.84 -43.50 -11.16
C TRP A 51 5.41 -43.17 -12.57
N VAL A 52 4.34 -42.39 -12.70
CA VAL A 52 3.81 -41.97 -13.99
C VAL A 52 3.91 -40.44 -14.07
N PRO A 53 4.52 -39.88 -15.13
CA PRO A 53 4.54 -38.44 -15.31
C PRO A 53 3.13 -37.99 -15.70
N ARG A 54 2.62 -36.97 -15.01
CA ARG A 54 1.36 -36.31 -15.34
C ARG A 54 1.65 -34.88 -15.75
N LEU A 55 1.29 -34.54 -16.99
CA LEU A 55 1.31 -33.17 -17.46
C LEU A 55 0.21 -32.39 -16.73
N ARG A 56 0.61 -31.35 -16.01
CA ARG A 56 -0.31 -30.38 -15.41
C ARG A 56 -0.16 -29.05 -16.11
N TRP A 57 -1.26 -28.33 -16.21
CA TRP A 57 -1.28 -27.00 -16.81
C TRP A 57 -1.98 -26.00 -15.90
N ARG A 58 -1.66 -24.72 -16.06
CA ARG A 58 -2.39 -23.63 -15.41
C ARG A 58 -2.42 -22.41 -16.29
N GLU A 59 -3.50 -21.64 -16.15
CA GLU A 59 -3.60 -20.33 -16.76
C GLU A 59 -2.88 -19.30 -15.89
N ALA A 60 -1.93 -18.58 -16.49
CA ALA A 60 -1.21 -17.48 -15.88
C ALA A 60 -1.58 -16.16 -16.58
N LYS A 61 -1.81 -15.10 -15.80
CA LYS A 61 -2.15 -13.76 -16.29
C LYS A 61 -1.24 -12.74 -15.65
N LEU A 62 -0.70 -11.83 -16.44
CA LEU A 62 -0.03 -10.64 -15.95
C LEU A 62 -1.07 -9.53 -15.83
N VAL A 63 -1.39 -9.13 -14.60
CA VAL A 63 -2.48 -8.19 -14.30
C VAL A 63 -1.91 -6.92 -13.70
N PHE A 64 -2.35 -5.79 -14.23
CA PHE A 64 -1.98 -4.46 -13.76
C PHE A 64 -3.02 -3.96 -12.75
N TYR A 65 -2.54 -3.56 -11.59
CA TYR A 65 -3.32 -3.09 -10.46
C TYR A 65 -2.92 -1.65 -10.12
N VAL A 66 -3.92 -0.79 -9.89
CA VAL A 66 -3.71 0.39 -9.03
C VAL A 66 -3.95 -0.06 -7.61
N TYR A 67 -3.08 0.31 -6.69
CA TYR A 67 -3.37 0.14 -5.28
C TYR A 67 -3.34 1.47 -4.54
N PHE A 68 -4.23 1.58 -3.57
CA PHE A 68 -4.28 2.69 -2.63
C PHE A 68 -3.97 2.13 -1.25
N LYS A 69 -3.01 2.75 -0.57
CA LYS A 69 -2.86 2.58 0.87
C LYS A 69 -3.85 3.53 1.53
N VAL A 70 -4.82 2.98 2.24
CA VAL A 70 -5.83 3.78 2.96
C VAL A 70 -5.92 3.23 4.39
N SER A 71 -6.03 4.13 5.37
CA SER A 71 -6.31 3.72 6.75
C SER A 71 -7.68 3.04 6.84
N LYS A 72 -7.84 2.10 7.79
CA LYS A 72 -9.14 1.48 8.09
C LYS A 72 -10.19 2.52 8.46
N ASN A 73 -9.79 3.53 9.24
CA ASN A 73 -10.66 4.58 9.73
C ASN A 73 -10.25 5.93 9.16
N VAL A 74 -10.77 6.24 7.97
CA VAL A 74 -10.45 7.48 7.25
C VAL A 74 -10.78 8.72 8.10
N ILE A 75 -11.89 8.72 8.82
CA ILE A 75 -12.33 9.84 9.66
C ILE A 75 -11.38 10.04 10.85
N ALA A 76 -11.08 8.97 11.62
CA ALA A 76 -10.18 9.06 12.76
C ALA A 76 -8.75 9.46 12.34
N SER A 77 -8.29 8.95 11.20
CA SER A 77 -7.00 9.34 10.62
C SER A 77 -6.98 10.79 10.15
N ALA A 78 -8.06 11.29 9.54
CA ALA A 78 -8.17 12.69 9.12
C ALA A 78 -8.16 13.65 10.33
N LEU A 79 -8.86 13.30 11.42
CA LEU A 79 -8.85 14.08 12.66
C LEU A 79 -7.45 14.15 13.28
N LYS A 80 -6.75 13.02 13.39
CA LYS A 80 -5.37 12.98 13.90
C LYS A 80 -4.40 13.78 13.02
N ILE A 81 -4.54 13.69 11.70
CA ILE A 81 -3.72 14.50 10.76
C ILE A 81 -4.00 15.99 10.97
N ALA A 82 -5.27 16.37 11.12
CA ALA A 82 -5.65 17.76 11.37
C ALA A 82 -5.08 18.27 12.71
N GLU A 83 -5.13 17.47 13.77
CA GLU A 83 -4.57 17.79 15.08
C GLU A 83 -3.04 18.00 15.02
N VAL A 84 -2.31 17.03 14.44
CA VAL A 84 -0.85 17.12 14.26
C VAL A 84 -0.48 18.35 13.43
N CYS A 85 -1.21 18.60 12.34
CA CYS A 85 -0.96 19.76 11.50
C CYS A 85 -1.30 21.07 12.17
N ALA A 86 -2.33 21.12 13.02
CA ALA A 86 -2.68 22.32 13.79
C ALA A 86 -1.54 22.67 14.75
N ILE A 87 -1.02 21.67 15.48
CA ILE A 87 0.08 21.84 16.42
C ILE A 87 1.35 22.30 15.69
N ARG A 88 1.75 21.61 14.61
CA ARG A 88 2.95 21.98 13.83
C ARG A 88 2.85 23.39 13.24
N SER A 89 1.66 23.77 12.78
CA SER A 89 1.44 25.09 12.17
C SER A 89 1.38 26.19 13.21
N ALA A 90 0.80 25.92 14.37
CA ALA A 90 0.81 26.85 15.51
C ALA A 90 2.24 27.11 15.99
N LEU A 91 3.05 26.06 16.15
CA LEU A 91 4.47 26.19 16.50
C LEU A 91 5.25 26.96 15.42
N GLY A 92 5.07 26.62 14.14
CA GLY A 92 5.73 27.32 13.03
C GLY A 92 5.38 28.81 12.97
N SER A 93 4.10 29.14 13.15
CA SER A 93 3.61 30.52 13.24
C SER A 93 4.16 31.25 14.45
N ALA A 94 4.22 30.61 15.62
CA ALA A 94 4.74 31.21 16.84
C ALA A 94 6.23 31.58 16.67
N VAL A 95 7.04 30.69 16.09
CA VAL A 95 8.46 31.00 15.84
C VAL A 95 8.60 32.15 14.84
N LEU A 96 7.78 32.19 13.78
CA LEU A 96 7.77 33.32 12.85
C LEU A 96 7.41 34.63 13.56
N GLY A 97 6.45 34.62 14.48
CA GLY A 97 6.09 35.77 15.29
C GLY A 97 7.23 36.28 16.16
N VAL A 98 7.96 35.38 16.82
CA VAL A 98 9.13 35.75 17.63
C VAL A 98 10.24 36.34 16.74
N VAL A 99 10.58 35.67 15.63
CA VAL A 99 11.67 36.08 14.74
C VAL A 99 11.37 37.41 14.05
N THR A 100 10.12 37.65 13.66
CA THR A 100 9.72 38.89 12.97
C THR A 100 9.24 39.98 13.92
N SER A 101 9.10 39.68 15.22
CA SER A 101 8.45 40.55 16.22
C SER A 101 7.09 41.09 15.76
N ASN A 102 6.39 40.35 14.88
CA ASN A 102 5.16 40.78 14.25
C ASN A 102 4.08 39.70 14.42
N ILE A 103 3.14 39.96 15.34
CA ILE A 103 2.05 39.06 15.70
C ILE A 103 1.06 38.89 14.52
N ALA A 104 0.85 39.94 13.73
CA ALA A 104 -0.02 39.86 12.55
C ALA A 104 0.57 38.93 11.48
N ALA A 105 1.89 38.97 11.28
CA ALA A 105 2.59 38.05 10.40
C ALA A 105 2.52 36.59 10.91
N ALA A 106 2.63 36.39 12.23
CA ALA A 106 2.48 35.07 12.87
C ALA A 106 1.10 34.45 12.61
N ALA A 107 0.03 35.23 12.82
CA ALA A 107 -1.34 34.81 12.58
C ALA A 107 -1.60 34.53 11.09
N ALA A 108 -1.09 35.38 10.20
CA ALA A 108 -1.21 35.21 8.75
C ALA A 108 -0.49 33.95 8.25
N ALA A 109 0.61 33.55 8.88
CA ALA A 109 1.38 32.37 8.51
C ALA A 109 0.71 31.03 8.88
N PHE A 110 -0.27 31.03 9.79
CA PHE A 110 -0.86 29.78 10.29
C PHE A 110 -1.61 29.02 9.20
N LYS A 111 -2.54 29.69 8.52
CA LYS A 111 -3.37 29.11 7.46
C LYS A 111 -2.55 28.47 6.32
N PRO A 112 -1.52 29.13 5.74
CA PRO A 112 -0.70 28.51 4.71
C PRO A 112 0.15 27.34 5.23
N LEU A 113 0.70 27.43 6.46
CA LEU A 113 1.44 26.33 7.08
C LEU A 113 0.54 25.10 7.31
N PHE A 114 -0.68 25.33 7.79
CA PHE A 114 -1.67 24.29 8.04
C PHE A 114 -2.08 23.59 6.76
N LYS A 115 -2.42 24.36 5.72
CA LYS A 115 -2.77 23.83 4.40
C LYS A 115 -1.62 22.98 3.83
N ARG A 116 -0.38 23.46 3.94
CA ARG A 116 0.80 22.75 3.45
C ARG A 116 1.05 21.45 4.21
N CYS A 117 0.87 21.45 5.53
CA CYS A 117 1.02 20.25 6.35
C CYS A 117 -0.01 19.17 5.96
N ILE A 118 -1.29 19.54 5.82
CA ILE A 118 -2.34 18.59 5.41
C ILE A 118 -2.01 17.98 4.05
N GLN A 119 -1.61 18.80 3.06
CA GLN A 119 -1.26 18.29 1.73
C GLN A 119 -0.09 17.29 1.77
N GLN A 120 0.90 17.52 2.63
CA GLN A 120 2.03 16.62 2.78
C GLN A 120 1.63 15.30 3.46
N GLU A 121 0.84 15.36 4.52
CA GLU A 121 0.38 14.15 5.24
C GLU A 121 -0.58 13.33 4.38
N ILE A 122 -1.47 13.95 3.60
CA ILE A 122 -2.32 13.24 2.63
C ILE A 122 -1.47 12.52 1.58
N LYS A 123 -0.43 13.16 1.02
CA LYS A 123 0.47 12.49 0.06
C LYS A 123 1.21 11.29 0.65
N LYS A 124 1.56 11.33 1.94
CA LYS A 124 2.21 10.22 2.63
C LYS A 124 1.24 9.08 2.94
N CYS A 125 0.07 9.42 3.48
CA CYS A 125 -0.89 8.41 3.92
C CYS A 125 -1.70 7.82 2.76
N LEU A 126 -1.93 8.58 1.68
CA LEU A 126 -2.70 8.20 0.50
C LEU A 126 -1.78 8.20 -0.73
N TYR A 127 -0.91 7.20 -0.81
CA TYR A 127 -0.02 7.02 -1.95
C TYR A 127 -0.65 6.03 -2.94
N PRO A 128 -1.17 6.49 -4.10
CA PRO A 128 -1.53 5.60 -5.19
C PRO A 128 -0.26 5.04 -5.83
N GLY A 129 -0.20 3.73 -6.00
CA GLY A 129 0.89 3.06 -6.68
C GLY A 129 0.38 2.13 -7.77
N LEU A 130 1.24 1.85 -8.73
CA LEU A 130 1.01 0.83 -9.74
C LEU A 130 1.71 -0.45 -9.31
N LEU A 131 1.05 -1.58 -9.53
CA LEU A 131 1.56 -2.89 -9.18
C LEU A 131 1.22 -3.84 -10.33
N MET A 132 2.22 -4.56 -10.80
CA MET A 132 2.02 -5.62 -11.76
C MET A 132 2.16 -6.95 -11.02
N LEU A 133 1.12 -7.78 -11.08
CA LEU A 133 1.11 -9.09 -10.43
C LEU A 133 0.84 -10.17 -11.46
N LYS A 134 1.57 -11.28 -11.33
CA LYS A 134 1.24 -12.51 -12.02
C LYS A 134 0.22 -13.27 -11.19
N GLU A 135 -0.97 -13.43 -11.75
CA GLU A 135 -2.03 -14.26 -11.19
C GLU A 135 -2.01 -15.61 -11.86
N THR A 136 -2.10 -16.66 -11.06
CA THR A 136 -2.14 -18.03 -11.57
C THR A 136 -3.33 -18.76 -10.97
N ARG A 137 -4.06 -19.50 -11.80
CA ARG A 137 -5.00 -20.50 -11.30
C ARG A 137 -4.25 -21.68 -10.67
N GLY A 138 -4.98 -22.51 -9.93
CA GLY A 138 -4.47 -23.80 -9.44
C GLY A 138 -4.05 -24.71 -10.59
N TRP A 139 -3.09 -25.60 -10.36
CA TRP A 139 -2.64 -26.59 -11.33
C TRP A 139 -3.74 -27.63 -11.59
N GLN A 140 -4.13 -27.78 -12.86
CA GLN A 140 -5.07 -28.81 -13.32
C GLN A 140 -4.34 -30.01 -13.91
#